data_AF-A0A5K1EG10-F1
#
_entry.id   AF-A0A5K1EG10-F1
#
_cell.length_a   1.000
_cell.length_b   1.000
_cell.length_c   1.000
_cell.angle_alpha   90.00
_cell.angle_beta   90.00
_cell.angle_gamma   90.00
#
_symmetry.space_group_name_H-M   'P 1'
#
loop_
_entity.id
_entity.type
_entity.pdbx_description
1 polymer ?
#
loop_
_entity_poly.entity_id
_entity_poly.type
_entity_poly.pdbx_seq_one_letter_code
_entity_poly.pdbx_strand_id
1 'polypeptide(L)'
;LMDNKQHIAIFTTASLPWMTGTAVNPLFRAAYLAKNGQAIVTLVLPWLSLKDQHLVYPSNITFNSPKEQEYHIRQWLEERTGFASGFEICFYPGK
;
A
#
# COMPACT_ATOMS: atom_id res chain seq x y z
N LEU A 1 -19.03 3.05 -24.90
CA LEU A 1 -17.79 2.24 -24.92
C LEU A 1 -17.56 1.74 -23.51
N MET A 2 -17.55 0.43 -23.28
CA MET A 2 -17.09 -0.10 -21.99
C MET A 2 -15.62 0.32 -21.86
N ASP A 3 -15.28 0.99 -20.76
CA ASP A 3 -13.91 1.34 -20.42
C ASP A 3 -13.17 0.02 -20.16
N ASN A 4 -12.57 -0.56 -21.20
CA ASN A 4 -11.90 -1.87 -21.20
C ASN A 4 -10.56 -1.82 -20.44
N LYS A 5 -10.49 -1.07 -19.34
CA LYS A 5 -9.28 -0.97 -18.53
C LYS A 5 -9.01 -2.30 -17.86
N GLN A 6 -7.73 -2.68 -17.85
CA GLN A 6 -7.30 -3.87 -17.13
C GLN A 6 -7.46 -3.64 -15.62
N HIS A 7 -8.06 -4.60 -14.92
CA HIS A 7 -8.13 -4.61 -13.47
C HIS A 7 -6.95 -5.42 -12.92
N ILE A 8 -6.14 -4.83 -12.06
CA ILE A 8 -4.95 -5.45 -11.48
C ILE A 8 -5.04 -5.37 -9.97
N ALA A 9 -5.12 -6.53 -9.32
CA ALA A 9 -5.00 -6.65 -7.87
C ALA A 9 -3.59 -7.15 -7.50
N ILE A 10 -2.89 -6.42 -6.64
CA ILE A 10 -1.56 -6.78 -6.15
C ILE A 10 -1.69 -7.14 -4.68
N PHE A 11 -1.47 -8.40 -4.35
CA PHE A 11 -1.41 -8.87 -2.97
C PHE A 11 0.03 -8.91 -2.50
N THR A 12 0.27 -8.45 -1.28
CA THR A 12 1.58 -8.58 -0.62
C THR A 12 1.40 -9.00 0.83
N THR A 13 2.44 -9.61 1.39
CA THR A 13 2.51 -10.06 2.79
C THR A 13 3.22 -9.06 3.69
N ALA A 14 3.65 -7.90 3.16
CA ALA A 14 4.25 -6.84 3.95
C ALA A 14 3.81 -5.46 3.42
N SER A 15 3.79 -4.48 4.32
CA SER A 15 3.41 -3.11 4.03
C SER A 15 4.29 -2.15 4.82
N LEU A 16 4.34 -0.89 4.40
CA LEU A 16 4.96 0.14 5.23
C LEU A 16 4.25 0.23 6.59
N PRO A 17 4.97 0.58 7.66
CA PRO A 17 6.36 1.05 7.72
C PRO A 17 7.41 -0.06 7.78
N TRP A 18 7.05 -1.33 7.56
CA TRP A 18 8.05 -2.40 7.53
C TRP A 18 8.87 -2.33 6.23
N MET A 19 9.98 -1.61 6.29
CA MET A 19 10.83 -1.22 5.15
C MET A 19 11.61 -2.38 4.49
N THR A 20 10.89 -3.39 3.99
CA THR A 20 11.45 -4.52 3.25
C THR A 20 11.14 -4.40 1.75
N GLY A 21 11.90 -5.08 0.90
CA GLY A 21 11.59 -5.14 -0.54
C GLY A 21 10.18 -5.69 -0.81
N THR A 22 9.68 -6.59 0.02
CA THR A 22 8.32 -7.15 -0.05
C THR A 22 7.23 -6.11 0.23
N ALA A 23 7.50 -5.09 1.06
CA ALA A 23 6.58 -3.98 1.27
C ALA A 23 6.71 -2.90 0.19
N VAL A 24 7.95 -2.55 -0.16
CA VAL A 24 8.27 -1.39 -0.99
C VAL A 24 8.00 -1.66 -2.48
N ASN A 25 8.35 -2.85 -2.99
CA ASN A 25 8.23 -3.14 -4.42
C ASN A 25 6.76 -3.20 -4.89
N PRO A 26 5.83 -3.87 -4.20
CA PRO A 26 4.42 -3.86 -4.57
C PRO A 26 3.79 -2.47 -4.51
N LEU A 27 4.20 -1.64 -3.55
CA LEU A 27 3.74 -0.26 -3.42
C LEU A 27 4.13 0.58 -4.64
N PHE A 28 5.41 0.58 -5.02
CA PHE A 28 5.85 1.28 -6.24
C PHE A 28 5.22 0.67 -7.48
N ARG A 29 5.08 -0.66 -7.56
CA ARG A 29 4.45 -1.31 -8.72
C ARG A 29 3.01 -0.84 -8.88
N ALA A 30 2.23 -0.76 -7.80
CA ALA A 30 0.87 -0.24 -7.81
C ALA A 30 0.83 1.22 -8.29
N ALA A 31 1.71 2.06 -7.72
CA ALA A 31 1.80 3.48 -8.06
C ALA A 31 2.08 3.72 -9.55
N TYR A 32 3.06 3.02 -10.12
CA TYR A 32 3.46 3.21 -11.52
C TYR A 32 2.49 2.57 -12.51
N LEU A 33 1.83 1.46 -12.16
CA LEU A 33 0.76 0.88 -12.99
C LEU A 33 -0.46 1.82 -13.07
N ALA A 34 -0.80 2.48 -11.97
CA ALA A 34 -1.95 3.40 -11.92
C ALA A 34 -1.65 4.80 -12.48
N LYS A 35 -0.37 5.17 -12.65
CA LYS A 35 0.08 6.55 -12.92
C LYS A 35 -0.66 7.26 -14.07
N ASN A 36 -0.93 6.53 -15.16
CA ASN A 36 -1.54 7.10 -16.36
C ASN A 36 -3.03 6.76 -16.50
N GLY A 37 -3.66 6.15 -15.48
CA GLY A 37 -5.06 5.73 -15.51
C GLY A 37 -5.40 4.66 -16.54
N GLN A 38 -4.39 3.95 -17.07
CA GLN A 38 -4.57 2.89 -18.09
C GLN A 38 -5.08 1.57 -17.50
N ALA A 39 -4.89 1.37 -16.19
CA ALA A 39 -5.38 0.21 -15.45
C ALA A 39 -6.05 0.67 -14.15
N ILE A 40 -7.05 -0.09 -13.70
CA ILE A 40 -7.62 0.04 -12.37
C ILE A 40 -6.80 -0.86 -11.45
N VAL A 41 -6.10 -0.24 -10.50
CA VAL A 41 -5.14 -0.96 -9.66
C VAL A 41 -5.58 -0.92 -8.21
N THR A 42 -5.58 -2.09 -7.56
CA THR A 42 -5.84 -2.25 -6.13
C THR A 42 -4.62 -2.92 -5.48
N LEU A 43 -4.05 -2.27 -4.48
CA LEU A 43 -3.00 -2.83 -3.63
C LEU A 43 -3.65 -3.38 -2.35
N VAL A 44 -3.49 -4.68 -2.11
CA VAL A 44 -4.07 -5.37 -0.96
C VAL A 44 -2.98 -5.69 0.06
N LEU A 45 -3.07 -5.08 1.23
CA LEU A 45 -2.07 -5.08 2.30
C LEU A 45 -2.52 -5.89 3.52
N PRO A 46 -1.60 -6.48 4.30
CA PRO A 46 -1.96 -7.07 5.58
C PRO A 46 -2.26 -5.98 6.61
N TRP A 47 -3.36 -6.13 7.35
CA TRP A 47 -3.62 -5.39 8.59
C TRP A 47 -3.16 -6.22 9.79
N LEU A 48 -2.19 -5.69 10.54
CA LEU A 48 -1.61 -6.38 11.69
C LEU A 48 -2.25 -5.93 13.00
N SER A 49 -2.33 -6.84 13.98
CA SER A 49 -2.72 -6.47 15.34
C SER A 49 -1.71 -5.50 15.93
N LEU A 50 -2.11 -4.65 16.88
CA LEU A 50 -1.19 -3.69 17.51
C LEU A 50 0.05 -4.39 18.10
N LYS A 51 -0.12 -5.59 18.65
CA LYS A 51 0.99 -6.41 19.17
C LYS A 51 2.00 -6.76 18.06
N ASP A 52 1.51 -7.18 16.91
CA ASP A 52 2.39 -7.61 15.80
C ASP A 52 3.01 -6.39 15.10
N GLN A 53 2.30 -5.25 15.05
CA GLN A 53 2.88 -3.98 14.62
C GLN A 53 4.10 -3.61 15.47
N HIS A 54 4.01 -3.69 16.80
CA HIS A 54 5.15 -3.42 17.69
C HIS A 54 6.34 -4.36 17.46
N LEU A 55 6.10 -5.57 16.94
CA LEU A 55 7.15 -6.55 16.68
C LEU A 55 7.93 -6.26 15.39
N VAL A 56 7.25 -5.79 14.34
CA VAL A 56 7.83 -5.71 12.99
C VAL A 56 8.00 -4.28 12.46
N TYR A 57 7.27 -3.30 13.00
CA TYR A 57 7.38 -1.91 12.57
C TYR A 57 8.56 -1.21 13.26
N PRO A 58 9.35 -0.42 12.51
CA PRO A 58 10.48 0.30 13.07
C PRO A 58 10.02 1.51 13.91
N SER A 59 10.93 2.01 14.74
CA SER A 59 10.82 3.35 15.35
C SER A 59 9.53 3.60 16.17
N ASN A 60 8.95 2.55 16.76
CA ASN A 60 7.69 2.60 17.51
C ASN A 60 6.48 3.12 16.73
N ILE A 61 6.55 3.14 15.39
CA ILE A 61 5.42 3.52 14.56
C ILE A 61 4.36 2.42 14.68
N THR A 62 3.14 2.81 14.99
CA THR A 62 1.96 1.94 15.02
C THR A 62 0.75 2.73 14.53
N PHE A 63 -0.30 2.01 14.14
CA PHE A 63 -1.56 2.58 13.68
C PHE A 63 -2.71 1.91 14.42
N ASN A 64 -3.68 2.72 14.81
CA ASN A 64 -4.92 2.25 15.44
C ASN A 64 -5.99 1.90 14.41
N SER A 65 -5.80 2.31 13.15
CA SER A 65 -6.72 1.97 12.06
C SER A 65 -6.01 1.79 10.71
N PRO A 66 -6.60 0.99 9.79
CA PRO A 66 -6.11 0.86 8.42
C PRO A 66 -6.02 2.21 7.69
N LYS A 67 -6.92 3.16 8.00
CA LYS A 67 -6.93 4.50 7.40
C LYS A 67 -5.71 5.34 7.80
N GLU A 68 -5.25 5.24 9.04
CA GLU A 68 -4.01 5.90 9.48
C GLU A 68 -2.80 5.33 8.75
N GLN A 69 -2.75 3.99 8.61
CA GLN A 69 -1.68 3.32 7.87
C GLN A 69 -1.69 3.71 6.38
N GLU A 70 -2.87 3.77 5.76
CA GLU A 70 -3.02 4.22 4.38
C GLU A 70 -2.52 5.67 4.19
N TYR A 71 -2.89 6.58 5.10
CA TYR A 71 -2.39 7.96 5.06
C TYR A 71 -0.86 8.00 5.11
N HIS A 72 -0.25 7.24 6.03
CA HIS A 72 1.20 7.14 6.13
C HIS A 72 1.84 6.60 4.84
N ILE A 73 1.28 5.53 4.27
CA ILE A 73 1.76 4.93 3.01
C ILE A 73 1.71 5.94 1.86
N ARG A 74 0.57 6.63 1.71
CA ARG A 74 0.38 7.61 0.62
C ARG A 74 1.34 8.78 0.75
N GLN A 75 1.47 9.35 1.95
CA GLN A 75 2.42 10.44 2.20
C GLN A 75 3.86 10.01 1.89
N TRP A 76 4.30 8.86 2.41
CA TRP A 76 5.65 8.33 2.17
C TRP A 76 5.95 8.10 0.69
N LEU A 77 4.94 7.64 -0.06
CA LEU A 77 5.04 7.35 -1.49
C LEU A 77 5.09 8.64 -2.31
N GLU A 78 4.23 9.62 -2.02
CA GLU A 78 4.19 10.91 -2.71
C GLU A 78 5.50 11.68 -2.52
N GLU A 79 6.05 11.71 -1.31
CA GLU A 79 7.35 12.30 -1.00
C GLU A 79 8.51 11.71 -1.84
N ARG A 80 8.40 10.43 -2.26
CA ARG A 80 9.44 9.73 -3.02
C ARG A 80 9.23 9.74 -4.53
N THR A 81 7.98 9.80 -4.96
CA THR A 81 7.63 9.70 -6.38
C THR A 81 7.40 11.07 -7.01
N GLY A 82 7.06 12.08 -6.23
CA GLY A 82 6.70 13.41 -6.70
C GLY A 82 5.35 13.47 -7.42
N PHE A 83 4.50 12.44 -7.30
CA PHE A 83 3.15 12.44 -7.89
C PHE A 83 2.13 11.74 -6.99
N ALA A 84 0.89 12.22 -7.03
CA ALA A 84 -0.24 11.58 -6.37
C ALA A 84 -0.62 10.28 -7.10
N SER A 85 -0.78 9.20 -6.35
CA SER A 85 -1.01 7.86 -6.91
C SER A 85 -2.50 7.49 -6.95
N GLY A 86 -2.98 7.08 -8.12
CA GLY A 86 -4.41 6.83 -8.39
C GLY A 86 -4.90 5.40 -8.11
N PHE A 87 -4.19 4.61 -7.30
CA PHE A 87 -4.61 3.24 -6.96
C PHE A 87 -5.37 3.17 -5.63
N GLU A 88 -6.19 2.14 -5.49
CA GLU A 88 -6.93 1.82 -4.26
C GLU A 88 -6.07 1.00 -3.31
N ILE A 89 -6.23 1.22 -2.01
CA ILE A 89 -5.62 0.39 -0.96
C ILE A 89 -6.74 -0.36 -0.25
N CYS A 90 -6.58 -1.66 -0.10
CA CYS A 90 -7.45 -2.51 0.71
C CYS A 90 -6.62 -3.28 1.73
N PHE A 91 -7.24 -3.67 2.84
CA PHE A 91 -6.58 -4.41 3.89
C PHE A 91 -7.25 -5.77 4.09
N TYR A 92 -6.45 -6.83 4.20
CA TYR A 92 -6.89 -8.15 4.64
C TYR A 92 -6.36 -8.44 6.05
N PRO A 93 -7.00 -9.32 6.85
CA PRO A 93 -6.49 -9.71 8.16
C PRO A 93 -5.10 -10.38 8.03
N GLY A 94 -4.06 -9.70 8.49
CA GLY A 94 -2.70 -10.22 8.60
C GLY A 94 -2.49 -10.98 9.91
N LYS A 95 -1.40 -11.75 9.99
CA LYS A 95 -0.94 -12.44 11.19
C LYS A 95 0.43 -11.93 11.59
#